data_AF-A0A840S863-F1
#
_entry.id   AF-A0A840S863-F1
#
_cell.length_a   1.000
_cell.length_b   1.000
_cell.length_c   1.000
_cell.angle_alpha   90.00
_cell.angle_beta   90.00
_cell.angle_gamma   90.00
#
_symmetry.space_group_name_H-M   'P 1'
#
loop_
_entity.id
_entity.type
_entity.pdbx_description
1 polymer ?
#
loop_
_entity_poly.entity_id
_entity_poly.type
_entity_poly.pdbx_seq_one_letter_code
_entity_poly.pdbx_strand_id
1 'polypeptide(L)'
;MLFAVASPLAAAANMVAVPKEEAICRNTDAYCYEWKFAVDPSLRFVATGYEDGGGFYFCRRRPNGDYGLLFAVYPAMLDSKHPGVRFWGYAWDIEDIVLSGGGKAIQFQMAIGGKPEEEGSWIPPMQRSVPYVLFRGSTTQPEMKVKGRLRFTGMSLNGIRRKAMANQSLRSTACGVD
;
A
#
# COMPACT_ATOMS: atom_id res chain seq x y z
N MET A 1 12.53 -22.11 -39.89
CA MET A 1 11.66 -21.11 -39.24
C MET A 1 12.07 -21.04 -37.77
N LEU A 2 12.76 -19.98 -37.34
CA LEU A 2 12.97 -19.71 -35.91
C LEU A 2 11.83 -18.81 -35.43
N PHE A 3 11.04 -19.30 -34.48
CA PHE A 3 10.13 -18.46 -33.72
C PHE A 3 10.96 -17.72 -32.66
N ALA A 4 11.15 -16.42 -32.86
CA ALA A 4 11.62 -15.54 -31.79
C ALA A 4 10.50 -15.46 -30.75
N VAL A 5 10.72 -16.11 -29.60
CA VAL A 5 9.89 -15.92 -28.41
C VAL A 5 10.18 -14.51 -27.93
N ALA A 6 9.24 -13.58 -28.15
CA ALA A 6 9.31 -12.26 -27.54
C ALA A 6 9.27 -12.45 -26.02
N SER A 7 10.40 -12.21 -25.36
CA SER A 7 10.43 -12.04 -23.90
C SER A 7 9.39 -10.99 -23.54
N PRO A 8 8.46 -11.26 -22.61
CA PRO A 8 7.57 -10.21 -22.13
C PRO A 8 8.49 -9.13 -21.55
N LEU A 9 8.43 -7.91 -22.09
CA LEU A 9 9.04 -6.76 -21.44
C LEU A 9 8.58 -6.80 -19.98
N ALA A 10 9.52 -6.90 -19.05
CA ALA A 10 9.22 -6.76 -17.64
C ALA A 10 8.42 -5.46 -17.49
N ALA A 11 7.17 -5.56 -17.05
CA ALA A 11 6.33 -4.39 -16.85
C ALA A 11 7.07 -3.45 -15.89
N ALA A 12 7.20 -2.17 -16.27
CA ALA A 12 7.84 -1.18 -15.41
C ALA A 12 7.15 -1.14 -14.05
N ALA A 13 7.93 -1.09 -12.97
CA ALA A 13 7.41 -1.04 -11.61
C ALA A 13 6.52 0.19 -11.41
N ASN A 14 5.38 0.02 -10.74
CA ASN A 14 4.46 1.11 -10.43
C ASN A 14 4.95 1.95 -9.24
N MET A 15 5.75 1.34 -8.37
CA MET A 15 6.41 1.97 -7.24
C MET A 15 7.92 1.82 -7.31
N VAL A 16 8.62 2.80 -6.75
CA VAL A 16 10.07 2.80 -6.58
C VAL A 16 10.36 3.05 -5.11
N ALA A 17 11.18 2.20 -4.50
CA ALA A 17 11.60 2.40 -3.11
C ALA A 17 12.37 3.73 -2.97
N VAL A 18 12.07 4.45 -1.89
CA VAL A 18 12.81 5.65 -1.50
C VAL A 18 13.95 5.19 -0.57
N PRO A 19 15.19 5.65 -0.79
CA PRO A 19 16.31 5.33 0.11
C PRO A 19 16.00 5.72 1.56
N LYS A 20 16.49 4.94 2.52
CA LYS A 20 16.16 5.11 3.95
C LYS A 20 16.52 6.52 4.46
N GLU A 21 17.63 7.07 3.99
CA GLU A 21 18.13 8.41 4.29
C GLU A 21 17.22 9.54 3.78
N GLU A 22 16.39 9.26 2.77
CA GLU A 22 15.41 10.20 2.20
C GLU A 22 13.99 9.96 2.74
N ALA A 23 13.77 8.87 3.46
CA ALA A 23 12.44 8.47 3.91
C ALA A 23 11.86 9.44 4.95
N ILE A 24 10.53 9.54 4.96
CA ILE A 24 9.74 10.38 5.85
C ILE A 24 10.05 10.12 7.33
N CYS A 25 10.28 8.87 7.70
CA CYS A 25 10.59 8.42 9.05
C CYS A 25 12.07 8.09 9.25
N ARG A 26 13.00 8.74 8.53
CA ARG A 26 14.46 8.45 8.61
C ARG A 26 15.09 8.50 10.01
N ASN A 27 14.45 9.15 10.98
CA ASN A 27 14.98 9.39 12.33
C ASN A 27 14.27 8.55 13.41
N THR A 28 13.70 7.39 13.07
CA THR A 28 13.04 6.50 14.04
C THR A 28 13.80 5.20 14.24
N ASP A 29 13.68 4.63 15.43
CA ASP A 29 14.14 3.27 15.76
C ASP A 29 13.20 2.17 15.21
N ALA A 30 12.01 2.56 14.77
CA ALA A 30 11.10 1.69 14.02
C ALA A 30 11.65 1.36 12.62
N TYR A 31 11.17 0.26 12.02
CA TYR A 31 11.37 0.11 10.58
C TYR A 31 10.60 1.21 9.85
N CYS A 32 11.16 1.65 8.72
CA CYS A 32 10.58 2.70 7.90
C CYS A 32 10.86 2.37 6.44
N TYR A 33 9.81 1.98 5.72
CA TYR A 33 9.86 1.77 4.28
C TYR A 33 8.95 2.79 3.59
N GLU A 34 9.47 3.44 2.57
CA GLU A 34 8.74 4.40 1.75
C GLU A 34 8.90 4.04 0.28
N TRP A 35 7.79 4.14 -0.46
CA TRP A 35 7.78 4.00 -1.91
C TRP A 35 7.15 5.22 -2.55
N LYS A 36 7.72 5.67 -3.66
CA LYS A 36 7.15 6.69 -4.54
C LYS A 36 6.49 6.06 -5.76
N PHE A 37 5.35 6.61 -6.17
CA PHE A 37 4.65 6.15 -7.37
C PHE A 37 5.33 6.67 -8.63
N ALA A 38 5.54 5.81 -9.61
CA ALA A 38 6.20 6.17 -10.87
C ALA A 38 5.40 7.21 -11.67
N VAL A 39 4.06 7.08 -11.68
CA VAL A 39 3.16 7.98 -12.43
C VAL A 39 2.79 9.26 -11.67
N ASP A 40 2.97 9.29 -10.35
CA ASP A 40 2.79 10.48 -9.51
C ASP A 40 3.81 10.47 -8.36
N PRO A 41 5.00 11.05 -8.57
CA PRO A 41 6.05 11.11 -7.55
C PRO A 41 5.72 12.00 -6.35
N SER A 42 4.53 12.59 -6.23
CA SER A 42 4.06 13.19 -4.97
C SER A 42 3.38 12.17 -4.06
N LEU A 43 2.84 11.09 -4.63
CA LEU A 43 2.16 10.04 -3.90
C LEU A 43 3.17 9.06 -3.31
N ARG A 44 2.86 8.62 -2.09
CA ARG A 44 3.72 7.78 -1.25
C ARG A 44 2.93 6.65 -0.63
N PHE A 45 3.53 5.47 -0.62
CA PHE A 45 3.15 4.39 0.29
C PHE A 45 4.21 4.32 1.38
N VAL A 46 3.79 4.28 2.64
CA VAL A 46 4.68 4.30 3.80
C VAL A 46 4.28 3.15 4.72
N ALA A 47 5.25 2.34 5.10
CA ALA A 47 5.10 1.31 6.12
C ALA A 47 6.06 1.61 7.27
N THR A 48 5.54 1.72 8.48
CA THR A 48 6.34 2.07 9.66
C THR A 48 5.82 1.35 10.89
N GLY A 49 6.73 0.89 11.75
CA GLY A 49 6.36 0.18 12.97
C GLY A 49 7.51 -0.60 13.56
N TYR A 50 7.18 -1.50 14.49
CA TYR A 50 8.11 -2.40 15.14
C TYR A 50 7.81 -3.84 14.75
N GLU A 51 8.64 -4.77 15.20
CA GLU A 51 8.53 -6.21 14.90
C GLU A 51 7.11 -6.76 15.14
N ASP A 52 6.46 -6.32 16.23
CA ASP A 52 5.13 -6.80 16.66
C ASP A 52 3.95 -6.05 16.02
N GLY A 53 4.20 -5.09 15.14
CA GLY A 53 3.13 -4.37 14.47
C GLY A 53 3.56 -3.07 13.82
N GLY A 54 2.88 -2.72 12.72
CA GLY A 54 3.10 -1.45 12.05
C GLY A 54 1.90 -0.94 11.29
N GLY A 55 1.95 0.35 10.98
CA GLY A 55 0.96 1.05 10.19
C GLY A 55 1.38 1.17 8.74
N PHE A 56 0.40 1.06 7.85
CA PHE A 56 0.56 1.20 6.41
C PHE A 56 -0.32 2.33 5.90
N TYR A 57 0.29 3.28 5.20
CA TYR A 57 -0.34 4.55 4.88
C TYR A 57 -0.08 4.97 3.43
N PHE A 58 -1.11 5.57 2.82
CA PHE A 58 -0.94 6.40 1.64
C PHE A 58 -0.85 7.86 2.02
N CYS A 59 0.14 8.54 1.48
CA CYS A 59 0.45 9.92 1.80
C CYS A 59 0.77 10.73 0.55
N ARG A 60 0.66 12.04 0.64
CA ARG A 60 1.09 12.96 -0.42
C ARG A 60 2.11 13.95 0.10
N ARG A 61 3.28 13.97 -0.53
CA ARG A 61 4.31 14.99 -0.33
C ARG A 61 3.85 16.29 -0.99
N ARG A 62 3.82 17.37 -0.20
CA ARG A 62 3.43 18.72 -0.60
C ARG A 62 4.65 19.47 -1.15
N PRO A 63 4.45 20.58 -1.90
CA PRO A 63 5.55 21.38 -2.43
C PRO A 63 6.50 21.93 -1.36
N ASN A 64 5.99 22.18 -0.14
CA ASN A 64 6.79 22.64 0.99
C ASN A 64 7.61 21.53 1.67
N GLY A 65 7.52 20.29 1.19
CA GLY A 65 8.23 19.13 1.73
C GLY A 65 7.42 18.30 2.72
N ASP A 66 6.33 18.83 3.28
CA ASP A 66 5.51 18.12 4.27
C ASP A 66 4.72 16.97 3.64
N TYR A 67 4.33 16.01 4.46
CA TYR A 67 3.53 14.88 4.03
C TYR A 67 2.14 14.94 4.67
N GLY A 68 1.10 14.94 3.84
CA GLY A 68 -0.28 14.80 4.28
C GLY A 68 -0.71 13.34 4.20
N LEU A 69 -1.27 12.81 5.30
CA LEU A 69 -1.92 11.50 5.30
C LEU A 69 -3.15 11.53 4.39
N LEU A 70 -3.28 10.53 3.50
CA LEU A 70 -4.47 10.31 2.69
C LEU A 70 -5.38 9.29 3.34
N PHE A 71 -4.87 8.09 3.63
CA PHE A 71 -5.58 7.00 4.31
C PHE A 71 -4.62 5.87 4.71
N ALA A 72 -4.90 5.18 5.81
CA ALA A 72 -4.33 3.90 6.22
C ALA A 72 -4.95 2.73 5.46
N VAL A 73 -4.20 1.63 5.35
CA VAL A 73 -4.58 0.42 4.61
C VAL A 73 -4.12 -0.86 5.29
N TYR A 74 -4.74 -1.97 4.90
CA TYR A 74 -4.21 -3.31 5.13
C TYR A 74 -3.50 -3.80 3.86
N PRO A 75 -2.21 -4.14 3.90
CA PRO A 75 -1.51 -4.65 2.74
C PRO A 75 -1.85 -6.14 2.55
N ALA A 76 -2.51 -6.47 1.44
CA ALA A 76 -2.63 -7.84 0.97
C ALA A 76 -1.67 -8.04 -0.20
N MET A 77 -0.98 -9.16 -0.24
CA MET A 77 0.07 -9.40 -1.23
C MET A 77 -0.20 -10.67 -2.02
N LEU A 78 -0.03 -10.57 -3.34
CA LEU A 78 0.14 -11.73 -4.23
C LEU A 78 1.58 -12.17 -4.17
N ASP A 79 1.79 -13.44 -3.82
CA ASP A 79 3.11 -14.04 -3.78
C ASP A 79 3.43 -14.76 -5.10
N SER A 80 4.61 -14.52 -5.65
CA SER A 80 5.04 -15.13 -6.91
C SER A 80 5.27 -16.64 -6.82
N LYS A 81 5.58 -17.17 -5.63
CA LYS A 81 5.89 -18.58 -5.38
C LYS A 81 4.64 -19.40 -5.00
N HIS A 82 3.58 -18.76 -4.50
CA HIS A 82 2.35 -19.39 -4.04
C HIS A 82 1.11 -18.82 -4.76
N PRO A 83 0.92 -19.16 -6.05
CA PRO A 83 -0.17 -18.60 -6.84
C PRO A 83 -1.55 -18.92 -6.25
N GLY A 84 -2.43 -17.91 -6.23
CA GLY A 84 -3.80 -18.03 -5.72
C GLY A 84 -3.94 -17.85 -4.21
N VAL A 85 -2.84 -17.79 -3.46
CA VAL A 85 -2.82 -17.47 -2.03
C VAL A 85 -2.49 -15.99 -1.84
N ARG A 86 -3.08 -15.37 -0.81
CA ARG A 86 -2.78 -14.00 -0.42
C ARG A 86 -2.14 -13.99 0.96
N PHE A 87 -1.09 -13.21 1.10
CA PHE A 87 -0.35 -13.04 2.34
C PHE A 87 -0.48 -11.62 2.84
N TRP A 88 -0.24 -11.41 4.13
CA TRP A 88 -0.02 -10.07 4.65
C TRP A 88 1.22 -9.49 3.97
N GLY A 89 1.10 -8.28 3.44
CA GLY A 89 2.21 -7.60 2.79
C GLY A 89 3.08 -6.89 3.81
N TYR A 90 3.98 -7.62 4.46
CA TYR A 90 5.00 -7.02 5.31
C TYR A 90 5.88 -6.07 4.50
N ALA A 91 6.40 -5.03 5.15
CA ALA A 91 7.09 -3.96 4.45
C ALA A 91 8.31 -4.45 3.64
N TRP A 92 9.04 -5.43 4.17
CA TRP A 92 10.21 -6.05 3.51
C TRP A 92 9.83 -7.07 2.42
N ASP A 93 8.58 -7.51 2.35
CA ASP A 93 8.10 -8.48 1.36
C ASP A 93 7.50 -7.80 0.12
N ILE A 94 7.11 -6.52 0.22
CA ILE A 94 6.45 -5.76 -0.86
C ILE A 94 7.46 -5.32 -1.92
N GLU A 95 7.22 -5.72 -3.16
CA GLU A 95 8.03 -5.33 -4.33
C GLU A 95 7.32 -4.23 -5.15
N ASP A 96 6.03 -4.39 -5.41
CA ASP A 96 5.24 -3.42 -6.19
C ASP A 96 3.75 -3.44 -5.83
N ILE A 97 3.00 -2.43 -6.30
CA ILE A 97 1.55 -2.33 -6.11
C ILE A 97 0.80 -2.82 -7.34
N VAL A 98 -0.35 -3.46 -7.13
CA VAL A 98 -1.24 -3.84 -8.23
C VAL A 98 -2.18 -2.68 -8.57
N LEU A 99 -1.95 -2.06 -9.72
CA LEU A 99 -2.85 -1.07 -10.30
C LEU A 99 -3.78 -1.70 -11.35
N SER A 100 -4.90 -1.03 -11.58
CA SER A 100 -5.82 -1.28 -12.68
C SER A 100 -5.87 -0.09 -13.64
N GLY A 101 -6.01 -0.37 -14.93
CA GLY A 101 -6.11 0.66 -15.97
C GLY A 101 -4.75 1.12 -16.54
N GLY A 102 -4.78 1.58 -17.78
CA GLY A 102 -3.61 2.04 -18.52
C GLY A 102 -3.26 3.50 -18.25
N GLY A 103 -2.20 3.74 -17.48
CA GLY A 103 -1.25 4.85 -17.64
C GLY A 103 -1.66 6.28 -17.23
N LYS A 104 -2.94 6.67 -17.23
CA LYS A 104 -3.32 8.09 -16.96
C LYS A 104 -3.94 8.35 -15.59
N ALA A 105 -4.53 7.34 -14.96
CA ALA A 105 -5.15 7.49 -13.65
C ALA A 105 -4.84 6.27 -12.79
N ILE A 106 -4.29 6.51 -11.60
CA ILE A 106 -4.04 5.45 -10.62
C ILE A 106 -5.39 4.89 -10.15
N GLN A 107 -5.62 3.61 -10.43
CA GLN A 107 -6.69 2.85 -9.80
C GLN A 107 -6.10 1.71 -9.00
N PHE A 108 -6.17 1.83 -7.68
CA PHE A 108 -5.70 0.83 -6.74
C PHE A 108 -6.62 -0.39 -6.79
N GLN A 109 -6.04 -1.60 -6.81
CA GLN A 109 -6.82 -2.80 -6.55
C GLN A 109 -7.14 -2.88 -5.06
N MET A 110 -8.41 -2.73 -4.71
CA MET A 110 -8.84 -2.60 -3.30
C MET A 110 -10.05 -3.45 -2.97
N ALA A 111 -10.07 -3.94 -1.73
CA ALA A 111 -11.26 -4.54 -1.12
C ALA A 111 -11.67 -3.72 0.11
N ILE A 112 -12.96 -3.43 0.20
CA ILE A 112 -13.57 -2.73 1.34
C ILE A 112 -14.48 -3.72 2.05
N GLY A 113 -14.29 -3.87 3.36
CA GLY A 113 -14.96 -4.87 4.17
C GLY A 113 -14.07 -6.06 4.52
N GLY A 114 -14.47 -6.79 5.56
CA GLY A 114 -13.62 -7.72 6.30
C GLY A 114 -13.14 -7.08 7.60
N LYS A 115 -13.31 -7.77 8.73
CA LYS A 115 -12.61 -7.40 9.96
C LYS A 115 -11.21 -8.01 9.87
N PRO A 116 -10.15 -7.30 10.27
CA PRO A 116 -8.90 -7.98 10.62
C PRO A 116 -9.27 -9.00 11.69
N GLU A 117 -8.89 -10.26 11.50
CA GLU A 117 -9.10 -11.29 12.52
C GLU A 117 -8.11 -11.17 13.69
N GLU A 118 -7.13 -10.27 13.60
CA GLU A 118 -6.16 -10.03 14.67
C GLU A 118 -6.65 -8.93 15.63
N GLU A 119 -6.46 -9.20 16.93
CA GLU A 119 -6.77 -8.29 18.03
C GLU A 119 -6.06 -6.95 17.81
N GLY A 120 -6.83 -5.85 17.84
CA GLY A 120 -6.28 -4.50 17.69
C GLY A 120 -6.56 -3.85 16.34
N SER A 121 -7.76 -4.03 15.77
CA SER A 121 -8.19 -3.27 14.59
C SER A 121 -8.26 -1.77 14.89
N TRP A 122 -7.14 -1.07 14.75
CA TRP A 122 -7.11 0.39 14.87
C TRP A 122 -7.56 1.02 13.56
N ILE A 123 -8.68 1.74 13.62
CA ILE A 123 -9.15 2.57 12.51
C ILE A 123 -8.77 4.01 12.86
N PRO A 124 -7.96 4.70 12.04
CA PRO A 124 -7.66 6.10 12.26
C PRO A 124 -8.97 6.93 12.36
N PRO A 125 -9.06 7.95 13.22
CA PRO A 125 -10.31 8.72 13.40
C PRO A 125 -10.88 9.35 12.11
N MET A 126 -10.01 9.59 11.12
CA MET A 126 -10.39 10.12 9.81
C MET A 126 -11.00 9.09 8.86
N GLN A 127 -11.03 7.80 9.24
CA GLN A 127 -11.56 6.69 8.46
C GLN A 127 -12.75 6.01 9.13
N ARG A 128 -13.69 5.55 8.31
CA ARG A 128 -14.79 4.67 8.72
C ARG A 128 -14.41 3.19 8.59
N SER A 129 -13.45 2.90 7.72
CA SER A 129 -12.93 1.56 7.48
C SER A 129 -11.52 1.64 6.92
N VAL A 130 -10.68 0.67 7.26
CA VAL A 130 -9.35 0.49 6.67
C VAL A 130 -9.47 -0.52 5.52
N PRO A 131 -9.26 -0.10 4.26
CA PRO A 131 -9.38 -1.00 3.12
C PRO A 131 -8.15 -1.88 2.95
N TYR A 132 -8.33 -3.05 2.34
CA TYR A 132 -7.21 -3.84 1.83
C TYR A 132 -6.75 -3.29 0.49
N VAL A 133 -5.44 -3.16 0.30
CA VAL A 133 -4.80 -2.80 -0.97
C VAL A 133 -3.94 -3.97 -1.43
N LEU A 134 -4.00 -4.27 -2.73
CA LEU A 134 -3.30 -5.40 -3.31
C LEU A 134 -1.90 -5.00 -3.82
N PHE A 135 -0.90 -5.74 -3.35
CA PHE A 135 0.50 -5.64 -3.72
C PHE A 135 0.98 -6.94 -4.37
N ARG A 136 2.21 -6.92 -4.89
CA ARG A 136 2.97 -8.09 -5.32
C ARG A 136 4.28 -8.12 -4.55
N GLY A 137 4.75 -9.32 -4.31
CA GLY A 137 6.04 -9.53 -3.68
C GLY A 137 6.32 -10.99 -3.42
N SER A 138 7.16 -11.22 -2.42
CA SER A 138 7.64 -12.54 -2.04
C SER A 138 7.57 -12.69 -0.52
N THR A 139 6.70 -13.56 -0.01
CA THR A 139 6.51 -13.73 1.44
C THR A 139 7.72 -14.38 2.10
N THR A 140 8.12 -13.82 3.23
CA THR A 140 9.05 -14.44 4.19
C THR A 140 8.33 -15.24 5.28
N GLN A 141 7.00 -15.08 5.40
CA GLN A 141 6.16 -15.64 6.45
C GLN A 141 4.95 -16.40 5.84
N PRO A 142 5.14 -17.64 5.36
CA PRO A 142 4.12 -18.41 4.63
C PRO A 142 2.90 -18.82 5.46
N GLU A 143 2.96 -18.71 6.78
CA GLU A 143 1.85 -18.89 7.70
C GLU A 143 0.92 -17.66 7.78
N MET A 144 1.43 -16.47 7.47
CA MET A 144 0.72 -15.18 7.61
C MET A 144 -0.17 -14.89 6.39
N LYS A 145 -1.21 -15.71 6.23
CA LYS A 145 -2.17 -15.61 5.13
C LYS A 145 -3.27 -14.61 5.45
N VAL A 146 -3.67 -13.83 4.45
CA VAL A 146 -4.88 -13.02 4.53
C VAL A 146 -6.09 -13.95 4.46
N LYS A 147 -6.85 -14.00 5.56
CA LYS A 147 -8.06 -14.80 5.66
C LYS A 147 -9.26 -14.06 5.05
N GLY A 148 -10.29 -14.83 4.72
CA GLY A 148 -11.54 -14.31 4.16
C GLY A 148 -11.55 -14.14 2.64
N ARG A 149 -12.76 -14.06 2.07
CA ARG A 149 -12.97 -13.90 0.62
C ARG A 149 -12.99 -12.42 0.25
N LEU A 150 -11.81 -11.81 0.16
CA LEU A 150 -11.66 -10.44 -0.33
C LEU A 150 -11.87 -10.37 -1.85
N ARG A 151 -12.74 -9.45 -2.28
CA ARG A 151 -12.96 -9.12 -3.69
C ARG A 151 -12.31 -7.77 -4.00
N PHE A 152 -11.19 -7.81 -4.72
CA PHE A 152 -10.48 -6.62 -5.15
C PHE A 152 -11.14 -6.01 -6.39
N THR A 153 -11.27 -4.69 -6.38
CA THR A 153 -11.82 -3.90 -7.48
C THR A 153 -10.97 -2.65 -7.66
N GLY A 154 -10.85 -2.18 -8.91
CA GLY A 154 -10.14 -0.94 -9.22
C GLY A 154 -10.85 0.28 -8.62
N MET A 155 -10.12 1.09 -7.86
CA MET A 155 -10.64 2.28 -7.21
C MET A 155 -9.67 3.46 -7.32
N SER A 156 -10.19 4.62 -7.72
CA SER A 156 -9.42 5.88 -7.69
C SER A 156 -9.36 6.46 -6.26
N LEU A 157 -8.40 7.36 -6.00
CA LEU A 157 -8.32 8.10 -4.73
C LEU A 157 -9.65 8.73 -4.32
N ASN A 158 -10.38 9.33 -5.26
CA ASN A 158 -11.69 9.92 -5.00
C ASN A 158 -12.74 8.86 -4.63
N GLY A 159 -12.68 7.67 -5.24
CA GLY A 159 -13.52 6.54 -4.87
C GLY A 159 -13.25 6.07 -3.44
N ILE A 160 -11.97 5.96 -3.06
CA ILE A 160 -11.53 5.58 -1.72
C ILE A 160 -12.05 6.59 -0.71
N ARG A 161 -11.84 7.89 -0.99
CA ARG A 161 -12.31 8.97 -0.12
C ARG A 161 -13.80 8.85 0.19
N ARG A 162 -14.63 8.58 -0.82
CA ARG A 162 -16.08 8.43 -0.61
C ARG A 162 -16.47 7.20 0.20
N LYS A 163 -15.71 6.11 0.09
CA LYS A 163 -16.08 4.81 0.67
C LYS A 163 -15.45 4.53 2.04
N ALA A 164 -14.21 4.98 2.26
CA ALA A 164 -13.41 4.61 3.43
C ALA A 164 -13.20 5.77 4.43
N MET A 165 -13.34 7.02 4.01
CA MET A 165 -13.10 8.18 4.88
C MET A 165 -14.37 8.61 5.62
N ALA A 166 -14.19 9.18 6.81
CA ALA A 166 -15.27 9.84 7.55
C ALA A 166 -15.63 11.19 6.89
N ASN A 167 -16.87 11.66 7.08
CA ASN A 167 -17.35 12.98 6.63
C ASN A 167 -16.76 14.13 7.49
N GLN A 168 -15.45 14.13 7.72
CA GLN A 168 -14.77 15.24 8.37
C GLN A 168 -13.98 16.02 7.33
N SER A 169 -13.97 17.36 7.46
CA SER A 169 -13.03 18.19 6.70
C SER A 169 -11.63 17.70 7.06
N LEU A 170 -10.84 17.29 6.08
CA LEU A 170 -9.45 16.87 6.24
C LEU A 170 -8.64 18.03 6.84
N ARG A 171 -8.67 18.19 8.16
CA ARG A 171 -7.57 18.86 8.84
C ARG A 171 -6.35 18.00 8.58
N SER A 172 -5.26 18.63 8.16
CA SER A 172 -4.05 17.94 7.74
C SER A 172 -3.50 17.11 8.89
N THR A 173 -3.79 15.81 8.90
CA THR A 173 -3.05 14.85 9.72
C THR A 173 -1.69 14.64 9.04
N ALA A 174 -0.61 14.75 9.82
CA ALA A 174 0.71 14.37 9.37
C ALA A 174 0.71 12.90 8.96
N CYS A 175 1.52 12.55 7.95
CA CYS A 175 1.75 11.17 7.58
C CYS A 175 2.91 10.61 8.42
N GLY A 176 2.76 9.40 8.96
CA GLY A 176 3.80 8.77 9.76
C GLY A 176 3.80 9.23 11.22
N VAL A 177 4.47 8.42 12.05
CA VAL A 177 4.51 8.46 13.52
C VAL A 177 4.84 9.86 14.07
N ASP A 178 4.04 10.30 15.05
CA ASP A 178 4.49 11.22 16.10
C ASP A 178 5.51 10.51 17.01
#